data_AF-A0A8J8CU23-F1
#
_entry.id   AF-A0A8J8CU23-F1
#
_cell.length_a   1.000
_cell.length_b   1.000
_cell.length_c   1.000
_cell.angle_alpha   90.00
_cell.angle_beta   90.00
_cell.angle_gamma   90.00
#
_symmetry.space_group_name_H-M   'P 1'
#
loop_
_entity.id
_entity.type
_entity.pdbx_description
1 polymer ?
#
loop_
_entity_poly.entity_id
_entity_poly.type
_entity_poly.pdbx_seq_one_letter_code
_entity_poly.pdbx_strand_id
1 'polypeptide(L)'
;MHVFVYGTLTDPDRVAAVLGDAGSASESGDAGTASESSDGDWSFVGDATLQGLHRVDGDYPTLAPGGSVTGRILRTDQVAALDTYEGVDRGLYVRVAVPAVERERDAHDWWRGVDEVAVYVGDPDRLGVADAVSWPEDGDFRERVHRCVDATDVAVGPR
;
A
#
# COMPACT_ATOMS: atom_id res chain seq x y z
N MET A 1 4.64 10.12 3.77
CA MET A 1 5.08 8.85 3.15
C MET A 1 4.28 8.61 1.88
N HIS A 2 4.84 7.91 0.88
CA HIS A 2 4.14 7.50 -0.34
C HIS A 2 3.83 6.01 -0.27
N VAL A 3 2.58 5.64 -0.58
CA VAL A 3 2.07 4.27 -0.53
C VAL A 3 1.44 3.94 -1.88
N PHE A 4 1.85 2.85 -2.50
CA PHE A 4 1.23 2.32 -3.70
C PHE A 4 0.04 1.45 -3.29
N VAL A 5 -1.16 1.87 -3.70
CA VAL A 5 -2.41 1.16 -3.44
C VAL A 5 -2.97 0.59 -4.73
N TYR A 6 -3.32 -0.69 -4.71
CA TYR A 6 -3.80 -1.45 -5.88
C TYR A 6 -5.10 -2.22 -5.59
N GLY A 7 -5.64 -2.07 -4.38
CA GLY A 7 -6.82 -2.76 -3.86
C GLY A 7 -7.91 -1.79 -3.40
N THR A 8 -8.54 -2.10 -2.26
CA THR A 8 -9.67 -1.30 -1.73
C THR A 8 -9.29 0.13 -1.37
N LEU A 9 -8.03 0.39 -1.03
CA LEU A 9 -7.53 1.73 -0.72
C LEU A 9 -7.34 2.63 -1.97
N THR A 10 -7.74 2.17 -3.16
CA THR A 10 -7.86 3.05 -4.35
C THR A 10 -9.13 3.92 -4.31
N ASP A 11 -10.10 3.54 -3.47
CA ASP A 11 -11.34 4.26 -3.21
C ASP A 11 -11.14 5.34 -2.12
N PRO A 12 -11.37 6.63 -2.43
CA PRO A 12 -11.22 7.72 -1.46
C PRO A 12 -12.12 7.58 -0.23
N ASP A 13 -13.33 7.04 -0.36
CA ASP A 13 -14.24 6.88 0.78
C ASP A 13 -13.69 5.84 1.77
N ARG A 14 -13.05 4.79 1.23
CA ARG A 14 -12.36 3.77 2.04
C ARG A 14 -11.14 4.36 2.73
N VAL A 15 -10.37 5.21 2.05
CA VAL A 15 -9.21 5.88 2.66
C VAL A 15 -9.66 6.82 3.78
N ALA A 16 -10.70 7.63 3.54
CA ALA A 16 -11.28 8.51 4.55
C ALA A 16 -11.75 7.74 5.78
N ALA A 17 -12.42 6.60 5.60
CA ALA A 17 -12.87 5.76 6.71
C ALA A 17 -11.70 5.19 7.54
N VAL A 18 -10.57 4.87 6.91
CA VAL A 18 -9.40 4.29 7.59
C VAL A 18 -8.55 5.38 8.27
N LEU A 19 -8.34 6.51 7.59
CA LEU A 19 -7.45 7.59 8.03
C LEU A 19 -8.17 8.69 8.83
N GLY A 20 -9.48 8.83 8.69
CA GLY A 20 -10.30 9.76 9.48
C GLY A 20 -10.61 9.26 10.89
N ASP A 21 -10.61 7.94 11.10
CA ASP A 21 -10.85 7.34 12.42
C ASP A 21 -9.60 7.39 13.33
N ALA A 22 -8.40 7.41 12.72
CA ALA A 22 -7.12 7.42 13.44
C ALA A 22 -6.89 8.70 14.29
N GLY A 23 -7.61 9.78 14.00
CA GLY A 23 -7.63 10.99 14.84
C GLY A 23 -8.54 10.92 16.08
N SER A 24 -9.33 9.86 16.26
CA SER A 24 -10.36 9.77 17.31
C SER A 24 -9.97 8.94 18.53
N ALA A 25 -8.75 8.38 18.58
CA ALA A 25 -8.28 7.58 19.72
C ALA A 25 -7.70 8.45 20.85
N SER A 26 -8.47 9.44 21.33
CA SER A 26 -8.47 10.00 22.69
C SER A 26 -9.28 11.29 22.67
N GLU A 27 -10.48 11.28 23.27
CA GLU A 27 -10.91 12.23 24.31
C GLU A 27 -12.40 12.03 24.60
N SER A 28 -12.70 11.57 25.80
CA SER A 28 -14.00 11.77 26.43
C SER A 28 -14.10 13.23 26.83
N GLY A 29 -14.75 14.07 26.04
CA GLY A 29 -14.88 15.49 26.36
C GLY A 29 -15.79 16.25 25.40
N ASP A 30 -17.00 16.49 25.86
CA ASP A 30 -17.88 17.63 25.57
C ASP A 30 -18.30 17.94 24.11
N ALA A 31 -19.62 17.96 23.90
CA ALA A 31 -20.25 18.26 22.63
C ALA A 31 -20.18 19.76 22.30
N GLY A 32 -19.47 20.12 21.24
CA GLY A 32 -19.57 21.48 20.70
C GLY A 32 -18.77 21.72 19.42
N THR A 33 -19.51 22.06 18.36
CA THR A 33 -19.06 22.73 17.13
C THR A 33 -18.62 21.84 15.96
N ALA A 34 -19.45 21.86 14.91
CA ALA A 34 -19.13 21.32 13.61
C ALA A 34 -18.00 22.10 12.93
N SER A 35 -17.28 21.40 12.06
CA SER A 35 -16.36 21.93 11.05
C SER A 35 -15.01 22.38 11.57
N GLU A 36 -14.13 21.41 11.74
CA GLU A 36 -12.84 21.35 11.05
C GLU A 36 -12.48 19.87 10.96
N SER A 37 -12.88 19.24 9.84
CA SER A 37 -12.36 17.92 9.51
C SER A 37 -10.85 18.07 9.33
N SER A 38 -10.11 17.84 10.41
CA SER A 38 -8.72 17.41 10.31
C SER A 38 -8.74 15.95 9.86
N ASP A 39 -9.32 15.71 8.68
CA ASP A 39 -9.11 14.50 7.89
C ASP A 39 -7.60 14.48 7.66
N GLY A 40 -6.87 13.66 8.43
CA GLY A 40 -5.41 13.77 8.50
C GLY A 40 -4.78 13.74 7.11
N ASP A 41 -3.73 14.54 6.89
CA ASP A 41 -3.19 14.91 5.57
C ASP A 41 -2.95 13.69 4.67
N TRP A 42 -3.96 13.34 3.87
CA TRP A 42 -3.87 12.32 2.85
C TRP A 42 -4.37 12.83 1.51
N SER A 43 -3.72 12.39 0.44
CA SER A 43 -4.10 12.75 -0.93
C SER A 43 -3.62 11.71 -1.92
N PHE A 44 -4.39 11.49 -2.97
CA PHE A 44 -3.89 10.77 -4.14
C PHE A 44 -3.07 11.73 -5.00
N VAL A 45 -1.79 11.41 -5.19
CA VAL A 45 -0.87 12.27 -5.95
C VAL A 45 -0.80 11.87 -7.42
N GLY A 46 -1.15 10.63 -7.77
CA GLY A 46 -1.32 10.21 -9.16
C GLY A 46 -1.40 8.69 -9.34
N ASP A 47 -1.50 8.27 -10.59
CA ASP A 47 -1.52 6.86 -10.99
C ASP A 47 -0.10 6.33 -11.18
N ALA A 48 0.11 5.06 -10.86
CA ALA A 48 1.42 4.43 -10.93
C ALA A 48 1.32 2.97 -11.37
N THR A 49 2.45 2.42 -11.79
CA THR A 49 2.59 1.01 -12.12
C THR A 49 3.71 0.39 -11.30
N LEU A 50 3.40 -0.70 -10.61
CA LEU A 50 4.35 -1.56 -9.93
C LEU A 50 4.78 -2.68 -10.91
N GLN A 51 6.08 -2.82 -11.10
CA GLN A 51 6.71 -3.83 -11.94
C GLN A 51 7.30 -4.94 -11.05
N GLY A 52 7.34 -6.17 -11.56
CA GLY A 52 7.90 -7.32 -10.83
C GLY A 52 6.91 -7.99 -9.87
N LEU A 53 5.72 -7.42 -9.71
CA LEU A 53 4.61 -7.99 -8.94
C LEU A 53 3.29 -7.79 -9.71
N HIS A 54 2.43 -8.80 -9.72
CA HIS A 54 1.10 -8.75 -10.33
C HIS A 54 0.03 -9.03 -9.30
N ARG A 55 -1.17 -8.50 -9.55
CA ARG A 55 -2.32 -8.71 -8.67
C ARG A 55 -2.91 -10.10 -8.87
N VAL A 56 -3.23 -10.73 -7.76
CA VAL A 56 -4.04 -11.94 -7.67
C VAL A 56 -5.24 -11.66 -6.76
N ASP A 57 -6.37 -12.26 -7.09
CA ASP A 57 -7.61 -12.08 -6.33
C ASP A 57 -7.80 -13.21 -5.32
N GLY A 58 -8.22 -12.84 -4.11
CA GLY A 58 -8.66 -13.71 -3.02
C GLY A 58 -9.82 -13.03 -2.29
N ASP A 59 -10.06 -13.39 -1.02
CA ASP A 59 -10.99 -12.67 -0.15
C ASP A 59 -10.65 -11.18 -0.07
N TYR A 60 -9.36 -10.88 -0.10
CA TYR A 60 -8.82 -9.56 -0.40
C TYR A 60 -7.71 -9.69 -1.45
N PRO A 61 -7.58 -8.71 -2.36
CA PRO A 61 -6.54 -8.77 -3.39
C PRO A 61 -5.14 -8.67 -2.80
N THR A 62 -4.23 -9.46 -3.35
CA THR A 62 -2.81 -9.44 -2.98
C THR A 62 -1.91 -9.43 -4.22
N LEU A 63 -0.59 -9.44 -4.01
CA LEU A 63 0.42 -9.45 -5.04
C LEU A 63 1.14 -10.80 -5.06
N ALA A 64 1.59 -11.17 -6.25
CA ALA A 64 2.40 -12.34 -6.50
C ALA A 64 3.63 -11.97 -7.35
N PRO A 65 4.76 -12.68 -7.22
CA PRO A 65 5.97 -12.45 -8.01
C PRO A 65 5.74 -12.45 -9.52
N GLY A 66 6.43 -11.56 -10.22
CA GLY A 66 6.40 -11.41 -11.67
C GLY A 66 5.28 -10.49 -12.18
N GLY A 67 5.35 -10.12 -13.46
CA GLY A 67 4.34 -9.29 -14.12
C GLY A 67 4.35 -7.83 -13.67
N SER A 68 3.18 -7.19 -13.70
CA SER A 68 2.99 -5.80 -13.27
C SER A 68 1.55 -5.55 -12.84
N VAL A 69 1.33 -4.50 -12.06
CA VAL A 69 -0.01 -4.06 -11.64
C VAL A 69 -0.08 -2.53 -11.66
N THR A 70 -1.23 -1.99 -12.07
CA THR A 70 -1.53 -0.56 -11.99
C THR A 70 -2.28 -0.24 -10.71
N GLY A 71 -1.97 0.90 -10.13
CA GLY A 71 -2.58 1.40 -8.90
C GLY A 71 -2.43 2.91 -8.81
N ARG A 72 -2.57 3.43 -7.59
CA ARG A 72 -2.46 4.86 -7.27
C ARG A 72 -1.44 5.09 -6.18
N ILE A 73 -0.84 6.27 -6.15
CA ILE A 73 0.01 6.70 -5.05
C ILE A 73 -0.80 7.53 -4.08
N LEU A 74 -0.89 7.02 -2.86
CA LEU A 74 -1.44 7.70 -1.70
C LEU A 74 -0.30 8.34 -0.92
N ARG A 75 -0.34 9.67 -0.75
CA ARG A 75 0.53 10.39 0.18
C ARG A 75 -0.20 10.47 1.53
N THR A 76 0.43 10.03 2.60
CA THR A 76 -0.07 10.19 3.97
C THR A 76 1.08 10.08 4.99
N ASP A 77 0.93 10.69 6.15
CA ASP A 77 1.77 10.50 7.33
C ASP A 77 1.21 9.43 8.30
N GLN A 78 -0.07 9.07 8.15
CA GLN A 78 -0.80 8.14 9.02
C GLN A 78 -0.59 6.66 8.65
N VAL A 79 0.66 6.25 8.46
CA VAL A 79 0.98 4.89 7.99
C VAL A 79 0.61 3.81 9.01
N ALA A 80 0.67 4.13 10.30
CA ALA A 80 0.26 3.20 11.36
C ALA A 80 -1.24 2.82 11.29
N ALA A 81 -2.10 3.74 10.84
CA ALA A 81 -3.51 3.47 10.62
C ALA A 81 -3.70 2.48 9.45
N LEU A 82 -2.93 2.66 8.38
CA LEU A 82 -2.90 1.70 7.27
C LEU A 82 -2.39 0.33 7.72
N ASP A 83 -1.29 0.26 8.47
CA ASP A 83 -0.74 -1.00 9.01
C ASP A 83 -1.79 -1.75 9.85
N THR A 84 -2.55 -1.03 10.68
CA THR A 84 -3.61 -1.59 11.53
C THR A 84 -4.75 -2.16 10.68
N TYR A 85 -5.19 -1.38 9.68
CA TYR A 85 -6.26 -1.76 8.77
C TYR A 85 -5.89 -2.97 7.91
N GLU A 86 -4.69 -2.96 7.32
CA GLU A 86 -4.14 -4.07 6.53
C GLU A 86 -3.73 -5.26 7.43
N GLY A 87 -3.77 -5.11 8.75
CA GLY A 87 -3.48 -6.19 9.68
C GLY A 87 -2.02 -6.64 9.64
N VAL A 88 -1.08 -5.70 9.49
CA VAL A 88 0.35 -5.97 9.49
C VAL A 88 0.80 -6.61 10.80
N ASP A 89 0.32 -6.09 11.93
CA ASP A 89 0.60 -6.68 13.25
C ASP A 89 0.02 -8.09 13.43
N ARG A 90 -1.02 -8.41 12.64
CA ARG A 90 -1.68 -9.71 12.63
C ARG A 90 -1.04 -10.68 11.63
N GLY A 91 -0.05 -10.22 10.85
CA GLY A 91 0.59 -10.99 9.79
C GLY A 91 -0.35 -11.32 8.63
N LEU A 92 -1.32 -10.44 8.33
CA LEU A 92 -2.18 -10.59 7.15
C LEU A 92 -1.52 -9.99 5.91
N TYR A 93 -0.96 -8.79 6.07
CA TYR A 93 -0.16 -8.10 5.05
C TYR A 93 1.23 -7.77 5.59
N VAL A 94 2.18 -7.65 4.68
CA VAL A 94 3.55 -7.24 4.93
C VAL A 94 3.79 -5.94 4.19
N ARG A 95 4.24 -4.91 4.90
CA ARG A 95 4.67 -3.65 4.29
C ARG A 95 6.13 -3.74 3.86
N VAL A 96 6.38 -3.48 2.59
CA VAL A 96 7.73 -3.42 2.01
C VAL A 96 7.95 -2.07 1.33
N ALA A 97 9.19 -1.60 1.32
CA ALA A 97 9.59 -0.42 0.56
C ALA A 97 10.13 -0.88 -0.80
N VAL A 98 9.66 -0.25 -1.87
CA VAL A 98 10.05 -0.54 -3.24
C VAL A 98 10.66 0.72 -3.85
N PRO A 99 11.78 0.62 -4.60
CA PRO A 99 12.38 1.76 -5.27
C PRO A 99 11.40 2.47 -6.19
N ALA A 100 11.38 3.79 -6.12
CA ALA A 100 10.67 4.65 -7.06
C ALA A 100 11.59 4.98 -8.23
N VAL A 101 11.22 4.52 -9.43
CA VAL A 101 11.97 4.78 -10.66
C VAL A 101 11.22 5.77 -11.54
N GLU A 102 11.92 6.77 -12.03
CA GLU A 102 11.37 7.63 -13.08
C GLU A 102 11.20 6.81 -14.37
N ARG A 103 9.98 6.82 -14.92
CA ARG A 103 9.69 6.36 -16.28
C ARG A 103 9.60 7.62 -17.18
N GLU A 104 10.03 7.49 -18.44
CA GLU A 104 10.44 8.57 -19.36
C GLU A 104 9.64 9.91 -19.34
N ARG A 105 10.41 11.00 -19.49
CA ARG A 105 10.15 12.39 -19.97
C ARG A 105 8.94 13.22 -19.54
N ASP A 106 7.98 12.70 -18.79
CA ASP A 106 6.92 13.49 -18.17
C ASP A 106 6.88 13.19 -16.67
N ALA A 107 8.04 13.31 -16.00
CA ALA A 107 8.17 13.21 -14.55
C ALA A 107 7.22 14.24 -13.93
N HIS A 108 6.04 13.75 -13.57
CA HIS A 108 5.03 14.56 -12.93
C HIS A 108 5.66 15.16 -11.68
N ASP A 109 5.38 16.44 -11.44
CA ASP A 109 6.03 17.21 -10.37
C ASP A 109 5.99 16.49 -9.01
N TRP A 110 4.89 15.77 -8.76
CA TRP A 110 4.67 14.98 -7.55
C TRP A 110 5.56 13.72 -7.40
N TRP A 111 6.17 13.21 -8.48
CA TRP A 111 7.07 12.05 -8.46
C TRP A 111 8.53 12.45 -8.14
N ARG A 112 8.87 13.73 -8.31
CA ARG A 112 10.24 14.21 -8.12
C ARG A 112 10.65 14.09 -6.65
N GLY A 113 11.80 13.46 -6.40
CA GLY A 113 12.34 13.28 -5.05
C GLY A 113 11.64 12.19 -4.23
N VAL A 114 10.84 11.34 -4.87
CA VAL A 114 10.37 10.10 -4.25
C VAL A 114 11.42 9.03 -4.52
N ASP A 115 12.15 8.60 -3.49
CA ASP A 115 13.16 7.55 -3.61
C ASP A 115 12.55 6.14 -3.46
N GLU A 116 11.53 6.02 -2.61
CA GLU A 116 10.88 4.74 -2.28
C GLU A 116 9.38 4.92 -2.04
N VAL A 117 8.62 3.86 -2.33
CA VAL A 117 7.18 3.77 -2.12
C VAL A 117 6.85 2.52 -1.33
N ALA A 118 5.97 2.65 -0.34
CA ALA A 118 5.49 1.52 0.45
C ALA A 118 4.46 0.70 -0.33
N VAL A 119 4.57 -0.62 -0.28
CA VAL A 119 3.64 -1.57 -0.88
C VAL A 119 3.21 -2.55 0.20
N TYR A 120 1.92 -2.85 0.27
CA TYR A 120 1.40 -3.93 1.12
C TYR A 120 1.30 -5.19 0.28
N VAL A 121 1.77 -6.31 0.82
CA VAL A 121 1.70 -7.62 0.18
C VAL A 121 1.05 -8.59 1.16
N GLY A 122 -0.12 -9.10 0.80
CA GLY A 122 -0.92 -9.99 1.63
C GLY A 122 -0.51 -11.45 1.50
N ASP A 123 -0.59 -12.20 2.60
CA ASP A 123 -0.31 -13.63 2.60
C ASP A 123 -1.41 -14.39 1.81
N PRO A 124 -1.10 -15.00 0.65
CA PRO A 124 -2.10 -15.65 -0.19
C PRO A 124 -2.79 -16.82 0.52
N ASP A 125 -2.09 -17.52 1.41
CA ASP A 125 -2.65 -18.65 2.17
C ASP A 125 -3.71 -18.19 3.16
N ARG A 126 -3.56 -16.98 3.70
CA ARG A 126 -4.52 -16.37 4.65
C ARG A 126 -5.65 -15.63 3.97
N LEU A 127 -5.43 -15.19 2.74
CA LEU A 127 -6.39 -14.43 1.94
C LEU A 127 -7.25 -15.32 1.02
N GLY A 128 -7.16 -16.65 1.16
CA GLY A 128 -8.01 -17.58 0.41
C GLY A 128 -7.80 -17.50 -1.10
N VAL A 129 -6.60 -17.15 -1.55
CA VAL A 129 -6.28 -17.10 -2.98
C VAL A 129 -6.39 -18.52 -3.55
N ALA A 130 -7.28 -18.69 -4.54
CA ALA A 130 -7.56 -20.01 -5.11
C ALA A 130 -6.38 -20.55 -5.94
N ASP A 131 -5.63 -19.65 -6.57
CA ASP A 131 -4.43 -19.99 -7.33
C ASP A 131 -3.23 -20.16 -6.40
N ALA A 132 -2.48 -21.24 -6.60
CA ALA A 132 -1.25 -21.47 -5.85
C ALA A 132 -0.20 -20.42 -6.22
N VAL A 133 -0.05 -19.40 -5.39
CA VAL A 133 1.00 -18.38 -5.53
C VAL A 133 2.30 -18.92 -4.95
N SER A 134 3.25 -19.25 -5.82
CA SER A 134 4.58 -19.67 -5.39
C SER A 134 5.48 -18.44 -5.21
N TRP A 135 5.72 -18.07 -3.96
CA TRP A 135 6.81 -17.15 -3.63
C TRP A 135 8.14 -17.90 -3.71
N PRO A 136 9.20 -17.30 -4.28
CA PRO A 136 10.49 -17.95 -4.29
C PRO A 136 10.98 -18.19 -2.85
N GLU A 137 11.72 -19.28 -2.68
CA GLU A 137 12.38 -19.67 -1.43
C GLU A 137 11.44 -20.11 -0.29
N ASP A 138 12.02 -20.86 0.66
CA ASP A 138 11.34 -21.33 1.87
C ASP A 138 11.51 -20.31 3.02
N GLY A 139 10.59 -20.34 4.00
CA GLY A 139 10.63 -19.49 5.19
C GLY A 139 9.31 -18.76 5.46
N ASP A 140 9.33 -17.88 6.46
CA ASP A 140 8.18 -17.05 6.79
C ASP A 140 7.84 -16.11 5.62
N PHE A 141 6.53 -15.92 5.38
CA PHE A 141 6.02 -15.13 4.26
C PHE A 141 6.67 -13.73 4.19
N ARG A 142 6.81 -13.07 5.33
CA ARG A 142 7.47 -11.75 5.44
C ARG A 142 8.88 -11.75 4.89
N GLU A 143 9.70 -12.73 5.28
CA GLU A 143 11.09 -12.82 4.81
C GLU A 143 11.15 -13.09 3.31
N ARG A 144 10.26 -13.94 2.79
CA ARG A 144 10.15 -14.24 1.36
C ARG A 144 9.79 -13.01 0.54
N VAL A 145 8.84 -12.18 1.01
CA VAL A 145 8.47 -10.92 0.34
C VAL A 145 9.65 -9.96 0.32
N HIS A 146 10.31 -9.73 1.47
CA HIS A 146 11.48 -8.86 1.53
C HIS A 146 12.58 -9.33 0.58
N ARG A 147 12.93 -10.62 0.61
CA ARG A 147 13.97 -11.17 -0.26
C ARG A 147 13.60 -11.11 -1.74
N CYS A 148 12.33 -11.36 -2.07
CA CYS A 148 11.85 -11.25 -3.44
C CYS A 148 11.95 -9.81 -3.97
N VAL A 149 11.57 -8.81 -3.16
CA VAL A 149 11.67 -7.39 -3.53
C VAL A 149 13.12 -6.94 -3.65
N ASP A 150 14.01 -7.42 -2.78
CA ASP A 150 15.44 -7.09 -2.84
C ASP A 150 16.16 -7.80 -4.02
N ALA A 151 15.72 -9.01 -4.40
CA ALA A 151 16.36 -9.82 -5.44
C ALA A 151 15.79 -9.59 -6.85
N THR A 152 14.55 -9.12 -6.96
CA THR A 152 13.88 -8.85 -8.23
C THR A 152 13.94 -7.35 -8.51
N ASP A 153 13.98 -6.94 -9.78
CA ASP A 153 13.86 -5.53 -10.19
C ASP A 153 12.42 -4.98 -9.96
N VAL A 154 11.89 -5.15 -8.75
CA VAL A 154 10.60 -4.60 -8.33
C VAL A 154 10.77 -3.10 -8.20
N ALA A 155 9.97 -2.36 -8.96
CA ALA A 155 10.03 -0.91 -8.95
C ALA A 155 8.64 -0.32 -9.20
N VAL A 156 8.37 0.82 -8.60
CA VAL A 156 7.17 1.62 -8.90
C VAL A 156 7.58 2.79 -9.76
N GLY A 157 6.79 3.08 -10.79
CA GLY A 157 6.95 4.28 -11.61
C GLY A 157 5.61 4.95 -11.91
N PRO A 158 5.61 6.23 -12.31
CA PRO A 158 4.40 6.90 -12.75
C PRO A 158 3.86 6.23 -14.01
N ARG A 159 2.53 6.25 -14.19
CA ARG A 159 1.86 5.71 -15.38
C ARG A 159 1.72 6.74 -16.49
#